data_AF-A0A659ULH3-F1
#
_entry.id   AF-A0A659ULH3-F1
#
_cell.length_a   1.000
_cell.length_b   1.000
_cell.length_c   1.000
_cell.angle_alpha   90.00
_cell.angle_beta   90.00
_cell.angle_gamma   90.00
#
_symmetry.space_group_name_H-M   'P 1'
#
loop_
_entity.id
_entity.type
_entity.pdbx_description
1 polymer ?
#
loop_
_entity_poly.entity_id
_entity_poly.type
_entity_poly.pdbx_seq_one_letter_code
_entity_poly.pdbx_strand_id
1 'polypeptide(L)'
;RYDPRPLVRYRQHAANLVGANVSWRARISRLGRLFKGQFADWTDLNLAGLAVNRDLLTKDALACLDLFANGRQGSLFQRLGALRKSRVYRQTFAGSLGLYLAFVLGRI
;
A
#
# COMPACT_ATOMS: atom_id res chain seq x y z
N ARG A 1 -14.72 -8.78 -20.78
CA ARG A 1 -14.36 -8.43 -22.19
C ARG A 1 -13.52 -7.17 -22.12
N TYR A 2 -12.24 -7.26 -22.46
CA TYR A 2 -11.31 -6.13 -22.50
C TYR A 2 -11.68 -5.24 -23.69
N ASP A 3 -11.85 -3.94 -23.48
CA ASP A 3 -12.07 -2.98 -24.56
C ASP A 3 -10.70 -2.45 -25.02
N PRO A 4 -10.27 -2.75 -26.26
CA PRO A 4 -8.97 -2.32 -26.77
C PRO A 4 -8.90 -0.82 -27.06
N ARG A 5 -9.99 -0.05 -26.92
CA ARG A 5 -9.98 1.39 -27.15
C ARG A 5 -9.74 2.16 -25.84
N PRO A 6 -8.55 2.74 -25.64
CA PRO A 6 -8.29 3.57 -24.47
C PRO A 6 -9.12 4.86 -24.59
N LEU A 7 -10.17 4.98 -23.77
CA LEU A 7 -11.05 6.16 -23.72
C LEU A 7 -10.41 7.35 -22.97
N VAL A 8 -9.27 7.12 -22.31
CA VAL A 8 -8.52 8.16 -21.60
C VAL A 8 -7.42 8.69 -22.51
N ARG A 9 -7.46 10.00 -22.81
CA ARG A 9 -6.35 10.73 -23.45
C ARG A 9 -5.19 10.88 -22.47
N TYR A 10 -4.58 9.77 -22.09
CA TYR A 10 -3.44 9.76 -21.20
C TYR A 10 -2.25 10.35 -21.96
N ARG A 11 -1.69 11.47 -21.50
CA ARG A 11 -0.42 12.00 -22.02
C ARG A 11 0.68 11.00 -21.64
N GLN A 12 1.04 10.14 -22.59
CA GLN A 12 2.21 9.30 -22.45
C GLN A 12 3.44 10.17 -22.64
N HIS A 13 4.07 10.55 -21.52
CA HIS A 13 5.43 11.09 -21.57
C HIS A 13 6.39 9.93 -21.78
N ALA A 14 7.34 10.05 -22.71
CA ALA A 14 8.39 9.05 -22.93
C ALA A 14 9.20 8.74 -21.66
N ALA A 15 9.20 9.69 -20.71
CA ALA A 15 9.79 9.56 -19.37
C ALA A 15 8.85 8.93 -18.32
N ASN A 16 7.75 8.26 -18.70
CA ASN A 16 6.93 7.45 -17.79
C ASN A 16 7.67 6.17 -17.36
N LEU A 17 8.81 6.37 -16.67
CA LEU A 17 9.60 5.39 -15.92
C LEU A 17 8.80 4.66 -14.84
N VAL A 18 7.58 5.13 -14.55
CA VAL A 18 6.65 4.51 -13.61
C VAL A 18 6.07 3.19 -14.16
N GLY A 19 6.03 3.00 -15.49
CA GLY A 19 5.54 1.76 -16.11
C GLY A 19 6.60 0.67 -16.38
N ALA A 20 7.85 1.06 -16.64
CA ALA A 20 8.91 0.14 -17.05
C ALA A 20 9.72 -0.48 -15.89
N ASN A 21 9.31 -0.24 -14.64
CA ASN A 21 10.04 -0.67 -13.44
C ASN A 21 9.81 -2.15 -13.06
N VAL A 22 9.50 -3.01 -14.03
CA VAL A 22 9.21 -4.45 -13.81
C VAL A 22 10.48 -5.31 -13.71
N SER A 23 11.66 -4.72 -13.96
CA SER A 23 12.95 -5.43 -13.92
C SER A 23 13.27 -6.01 -12.54
N TRP A 24 13.99 -7.12 -12.51
CA TRP A 24 14.40 -7.79 -11.27
C TRP A 24 15.21 -6.88 -10.34
N ARG A 25 16.05 -6.00 -10.89
CA ARG A 25 16.78 -4.98 -10.12
C ARG A 25 15.84 -4.01 -9.40
N ALA A 26 14.75 -3.57 -10.07
CA ALA A 26 13.75 -2.71 -9.46
C ALA A 26 12.93 -3.42 -8.37
N ARG A 27 12.77 -4.75 -8.45
CA ARG A 27 12.14 -5.58 -7.40
C ARG A 27 13.03 -5.69 -6.15
N ILE A 28 14.33 -5.95 -6.33
CA ILE A 28 15.30 -6.01 -5.22
C ILE A 28 15.46 -4.63 -4.56
N SER A 29 15.56 -3.57 -5.35
CA SER A 29 15.58 -2.19 -4.82
C SER A 29 14.33 -1.87 -3.98
N ARG A 30 13.15 -2.36 -4.37
CA ARG A 30 11.91 -2.21 -3.58
C ARG A 30 11.95 -2.98 -2.26
N LEU A 31 12.53 -4.18 -2.23
CA LEU A 31 12.76 -4.91 -0.97
C LEU A 31 13.73 -4.14 -0.07
N GLY A 32 14.83 -3.61 -0.60
CA GLY A 32 15.75 -2.77 0.16
C GLY A 32 15.08 -1.53 0.77
N ARG A 33 14.16 -0.89 0.04
CA ARG A 33 13.36 0.23 0.55
C ARG A 33 12.38 -0.17 1.66
N LEU A 34 11.85 -1.40 1.61
CA LEU A 34 11.06 -1.99 2.69
C LEU A 34 11.87 -2.11 3.99
N PHE A 35 13.10 -2.60 3.90
CA PHE A 35 14.03 -2.67 5.02
C PHE A 35 14.56 -1.31 5.50
N LYS A 36 14.39 -0.24 4.70
CA LYS A 36 14.77 1.13 5.08
C LYS A 36 13.64 1.92 5.75
N GLY A 37 12.46 1.33 5.95
CA GLY A 37 11.35 2.02 6.65
C GLY A 37 10.56 3.01 5.78
N GLN A 38 10.96 3.26 4.53
CA GLN A 38 10.26 4.19 3.63
C GLN A 38 8.79 3.80 3.39
N PHE A 39 8.46 2.51 3.49
CA PHE A 39 7.07 2.05 3.42
C PHE A 39 6.26 2.45 4.66
N ALA A 40 6.86 2.51 5.85
CA ALA A 40 6.20 3.06 7.03
C ALA A 40 5.91 4.55 6.80
N ASP A 41 6.92 5.33 6.40
CA ASP A 41 6.79 6.77 6.16
C ASP A 41 5.67 7.09 5.15
N TRP A 42 5.65 6.39 4.02
CA TRP A 42 4.58 6.55 3.04
C TRP A 42 3.22 6.15 3.61
N THR A 43 3.16 5.07 4.39
CA THR A 43 1.89 4.64 4.99
C THR A 43 1.41 5.68 6.00
N ASP A 44 2.30 6.25 6.81
CA ASP A 44 1.99 7.32 7.76
C ASP A 44 1.49 8.58 7.08
N LEU A 45 2.15 9.01 6.00
CA LEU A 45 1.70 10.15 5.19
C LEU A 45 0.31 9.89 4.58
N ASN A 46 0.05 8.67 4.08
CA ASN A 46 -1.26 8.31 3.55
C ASN A 46 -2.33 8.28 4.65
N LEU A 47 -2.03 7.70 5.82
CA LEU A 47 -2.97 7.70 6.95
C LEU A 47 -3.26 9.12 7.45
N ALA A 48 -2.25 9.98 7.55
CA ALA A 48 -2.44 11.38 7.92
C ALA A 48 -3.33 12.11 6.91
N GLY A 49 -3.08 11.92 5.60
CA GLY A 49 -3.93 12.48 4.54
C GLY A 49 -5.37 12.00 4.62
N LEU A 50 -5.59 10.70 4.83
CA LEU A 50 -6.93 10.12 4.99
C LEU A 50 -7.60 10.58 6.30
N ALA A 51 -6.84 10.77 7.38
CA ALA A 51 -7.34 11.23 8.67
C ALA A 51 -7.84 12.69 8.61
N VAL A 52 -7.23 13.54 7.80
CA VAL A 52 -7.69 14.92 7.59
C VAL A 52 -8.97 14.96 6.73
N ASN A 53 -9.15 14.00 5.82
CA ASN A 53 -10.27 13.95 4.88
C ASN A 53 -11.31 12.87 5.25
N ARG A 54 -11.49 12.60 6.55
CA ARG A 54 -12.36 11.52 7.04
C ARG A 54 -13.81 11.69 6.65
N ASP A 55 -14.26 12.92 6.52
CA ASP A 55 -15.59 13.33 6.07
C ASP A 55 -15.89 12.92 4.62
N LEU A 56 -14.85 12.75 3.78
CA LEU A 56 -14.99 12.26 2.41
C LEU A 56 -15.07 10.73 2.32
N LEU A 57 -14.80 10.02 3.42
CA LEU A 57 -14.77 8.56 3.44
C LEU A 57 -16.15 7.98 3.73
N THR A 58 -16.48 6.86 3.08
CA THR A 58 -17.64 6.06 3.48
C THR A 58 -17.43 5.49 4.87
N LYS A 59 -18.52 5.14 5.56
CA LYS A 59 -18.46 4.54 6.90
C LYS A 59 -17.58 3.28 6.93
N ASP A 60 -17.65 2.46 5.89
CA ASP A 60 -16.83 1.24 5.76
C ASP A 60 -15.34 1.57 5.56
N ALA A 61 -15.03 2.58 4.73
CA ALA A 61 -13.65 3.03 4.52
C ALA A 61 -13.06 3.62 5.81
N LEU A 62 -13.86 4.35 6.58
CA LEU A 62 -13.48 4.88 7.88
C LEU A 62 -13.18 3.77 8.90
N ALA A 63 -14.04 2.75 8.97
CA ALA A 63 -13.84 1.60 9.84
C ALA A 63 -12.58 0.80 9.44
N CYS A 64 -12.32 0.66 8.14
CA CYS A 64 -11.10 0.05 7.61
C CYS A 64 -9.87 0.87 8.00
N LEU A 65 -9.92 2.19 7.83
CA LEU A 65 -8.86 3.13 8.18
C LEU A 65 -8.50 3.01 9.67
N ASP A 66 -9.49 3.08 10.55
CA ASP A 66 -9.28 3.02 12.00
C ASP A 66 -8.72 1.66 12.45
N LEU A 67 -9.27 0.58 11.90
CA LEU A 67 -8.81 -0.76 12.23
C LEU A 67 -7.37 -0.99 11.75
N PHE A 68 -7.02 -0.49 10.57
CA PHE A 68 -5.67 -0.59 10.02
C PHE A 68 -4.68 0.28 10.81
N ALA A 69 -5.04 1.54 11.10
CA ALA A 69 -4.19 2.48 11.84
C ALA A 69 -3.87 1.98 13.26
N ASN A 70 -4.90 1.55 14.00
CA ASN A 70 -4.73 1.00 15.35
C ASN A 70 -3.96 -0.32 15.35
N GLY A 71 -4.18 -1.14 14.32
CA GLY A 71 -3.52 -2.43 14.14
C GLY A 71 -2.00 -2.35 14.05
N ARG A 72 -1.47 -1.29 13.43
CA ARG A 72 -0.02 -1.09 13.22
C ARG A 72 0.75 -0.88 14.53
N GLN A 73 0.12 -0.32 15.56
CA GLN A 73 0.80 0.00 16.82
C GLN A 73 0.89 -1.17 17.81
N GLY A 74 0.21 -2.28 17.53
CA GLY A 74 0.15 -3.43 18.43
C GLY A 74 1.35 -4.40 18.33
N SER A 75 1.28 -5.47 19.11
CA SER A 75 2.18 -6.63 18.99
C SER A 75 2.04 -7.31 17.62
N LEU A 76 2.99 -8.18 17.26
CA LEU A 76 2.98 -8.89 15.96
C LEU A 76 1.63 -9.57 15.65
N PHE A 77 1.00 -10.21 16.64
CA PHE A 77 -0.29 -10.87 16.46
C PHE A 77 -1.43 -9.87 16.23
N GLN A 78 -1.40 -8.72 16.93
CA GLN A 78 -2.38 -7.65 16.74
C GLN A 78 -2.24 -7.02 15.35
N ARG A 79 -1.00 -6.78 14.91
CA ARG A 79 -0.63 -6.31 13.57
C ARG A 79 -1.19 -7.23 12.48
N LEU A 80 -0.89 -8.53 12.54
CA LEU A 80 -1.39 -9.50 11.55
C LEU A 80 -2.93 -9.67 11.61
N GLY A 81 -3.50 -9.66 12.81
CA GLY A 81 -4.95 -9.72 13.01
C GLY A 81 -5.66 -8.52 12.39
N ALA A 82 -5.13 -7.33 12.57
CA ALA A 82 -5.67 -6.10 11.99
C ALA A 82 -5.51 -6.05 10.46
N LEU A 83 -4.39 -6.52 9.92
CA LEU A 83 -4.22 -6.64 8.47
C LEU A 83 -5.28 -7.57 7.86
N ARG A 84 -5.53 -8.72 8.50
CA ARG A 84 -6.55 -9.66 8.02
C ARG A 84 -7.98 -9.12 8.15
N LYS A 85 -8.28 -8.41 9.25
CA LYS A 85 -9.61 -7.83 9.51
C LYS A 85 -9.90 -6.61 8.62
N SER A 86 -8.91 -5.77 8.35
CA SER A 86 -9.05 -4.59 7.47
C SER A 86 -9.18 -4.99 5.99
N ARG A 87 -8.78 -6.22 5.64
CA ARG A 87 -8.74 -6.72 4.26
C ARG A 87 -7.89 -5.84 3.35
N VAL A 88 -6.91 -5.12 3.90
CA VAL A 88 -5.96 -4.35 3.09
C VAL A 88 -5.01 -5.33 2.41
N TYR A 89 -4.93 -5.25 1.08
CA TYR A 89 -4.04 -6.07 0.25
C TYR A 89 -3.43 -5.21 -0.85
N ARG A 90 -2.37 -5.72 -1.49
CA ARG A 90 -1.82 -5.10 -2.71
C ARG A 90 -2.21 -5.92 -3.93
N GLN A 91 -2.41 -5.24 -5.05
CA GLN A 91 -2.89 -5.82 -6.30
C GLN A 91 -2.05 -7.01 -6.81
N THR A 92 -0.76 -7.05 -6.50
CA THR A 92 0.14 -8.15 -6.92
C THR A 92 0.45 -9.08 -5.75
N PHE A 93 0.61 -10.37 -6.04
CA PHE A 93 0.98 -11.38 -5.05
C PHE A 93 2.27 -11.02 -4.30
N ALA A 94 3.32 -10.63 -5.04
CA ALA A 94 4.58 -10.17 -4.45
C ALA A 94 4.42 -8.90 -3.62
N GLY A 95 3.54 -7.99 -4.03
CA GLY A 95 3.21 -6.80 -3.25
C GLY A 95 2.54 -7.15 -1.93
N SER A 96 1.58 -8.07 -1.95
CA SER A 96 0.88 -8.56 -0.76
C SER A 96 1.86 -9.29 0.18
N LEU A 97 2.72 -10.16 -0.33
CA LEU A 97 3.76 -10.79 0.49
C LEU A 97 4.70 -9.76 1.14
N GLY A 98 5.10 -8.73 0.39
CA GLY A 98 5.88 -7.61 0.92
C GLY A 98 5.15 -6.85 2.03
N LEU A 99 3.82 -6.69 1.93
CA LEU A 99 3.01 -6.08 2.98
C LEU A 99 3.02 -6.93 4.26
N TYR A 100 2.83 -8.24 4.15
CA TYR A 100 2.94 -9.15 5.30
C TYR A 100 4.32 -9.11 5.94
N LEU A 101 5.40 -9.11 5.13
CA LEU A 101 6.77 -8.99 5.63
C LEU A 101 7.00 -7.66 6.37
N ALA A 102 6.45 -6.54 5.89
CA ALA A 102 6.57 -5.25 6.59
C ALA A 102 5.86 -5.27 7.95
N PHE A 103 4.66 -5.86 8.03
CA PHE A 103 3.91 -6.06 9.28
C PHE A 103 4.69 -6.94 10.28
N VAL A 104 5.35 -8.00 9.80
CA VAL A 104 6.19 -8.87 10.62
C VAL A 104 7.41 -8.12 11.16
N LEU A 105 8.04 -7.30 10.33
CA LEU A 105 9.25 -6.54 10.69
C LEU A 105 8.95 -5.26 11.48
N GLY A 106 7.68 -4.90 11.68
CA GLY A 106 7.29 -3.62 12.29
C GLY A 106 7.78 -2.40 11.51
N ARG A 107 7.92 -2.55 10.18
CA ARG A 107 8.32 -1.49 9.25
C ARG A 107 7.13 -0.93 8.49
N ILE A 108 5.97 -1.06 9.11
CA ILE A 108 4.71 -0.41 8.81
C ILE A 108 4.02 -0.29 10.16
#